data_AF-A0A935AME5-F1
#
_entry.id   AF-A0A935AME5-F1
#
_cell.length_a   1.000
_cell.length_b   1.000
_cell.length_c   1.000
_cell.angle_alpha   90.00
_cell.angle_beta   90.00
_cell.angle_gamma   90.00
#
_symmetry.space_group_name_H-M   'P 1'
#
loop_
_entity.id
_entity.type
_entity.pdbx_description
1 polymer ?
#
loop_
_entity_poly.entity_id
_entity_poly.type
_entity_poly.pdbx_seq_one_letter_code
_entity_poly.pdbx_strand_id
1 'polypeptide(L)'
;MSGKTIYKNVTGEDAWLRNINKEELRKKSEILFDDYQRTGSIEHLSDYAANLIYLGEYNKAKKIYFEIENKKPNLYTTASNLGTLYELVGKPDSALIWIRKSIILNPESHEGSEWIHIKILEYKISKNNSINYSILGLDFGQSELPENLKKYDLEKLEHEITHQLFERTMFVKPKDEIVGNIYFDLGNILAQTYDLESALKCYAAAKIYGFQSNLINIRTEKFENIILKNQVKDFIIAILCVGGFITVLVIIFYITYKYIKRKYMW
;
A
#
# COMPACT_ATOMS: atom_id res chain seq x y z
N MET A 1 0.94 -13.86 -15.41
CA MET A 1 1.01 -13.86 -13.93
C MET A 1 0.12 -12.73 -13.45
N SER A 2 -1.03 -13.06 -12.86
CA SER A 2 -2.10 -12.10 -12.54
C SER A 2 -1.70 -11.13 -11.43
N GLY A 3 -2.01 -9.84 -11.57
CA GLY A 3 -1.69 -8.75 -10.63
C GLY A 3 -2.12 -8.93 -9.17
N LYS A 4 -2.85 -9.99 -8.81
CA LYS A 4 -3.25 -10.33 -7.42
C LYS A 4 -2.10 -10.59 -6.44
N THR A 5 -0.89 -10.94 -6.91
CA THR A 5 0.21 -11.31 -6.00
C THR A 5 0.91 -10.10 -5.37
N ILE A 6 0.85 -8.92 -6.01
CA ILE A 6 1.54 -7.70 -5.54
C ILE A 6 0.78 -7.06 -4.36
N TYR A 7 -0.55 -7.09 -4.38
CA TYR A 7 -1.43 -6.50 -3.35
C TYR A 7 -1.34 -7.17 -1.96
N LYS A 8 -0.82 -8.40 -1.86
CA LYS A 8 -0.70 -9.11 -0.58
C LYS A 8 0.31 -8.48 0.39
N ASN A 9 1.24 -7.66 -0.08
CA ASN A 9 2.35 -7.18 0.74
C ASN A 9 2.22 -5.73 1.23
N VAL A 10 1.23 -4.95 0.79
CA VAL A 10 1.01 -3.56 1.27
C VAL A 10 0.02 -3.50 2.45
N THR A 11 -0.87 -4.50 2.52
CA THR A 11 -1.81 -4.70 3.63
C THR A 11 -1.29 -5.70 4.68
N GLY A 12 -0.17 -6.39 4.43
CA GLY A 12 0.45 -7.28 5.41
C GLY A 12 0.99 -6.53 6.62
N GLU A 13 0.90 -7.13 7.81
CA GLU A 13 1.42 -6.60 9.09
C GLU A 13 2.91 -6.23 9.06
N ASP A 14 3.62 -6.63 8.01
CA ASP A 14 5.07 -6.46 7.81
C ASP A 14 5.48 -5.39 6.77
N ALA A 15 4.54 -4.71 6.11
CA ALA A 15 4.87 -3.76 5.04
C ALA A 15 5.84 -2.67 5.50
N TRP A 16 5.67 -2.19 6.74
CA TRP A 16 6.54 -1.21 7.40
C TRP A 16 7.74 -1.82 8.15
N LEU A 17 7.74 -3.14 8.38
CA LEU A 17 8.87 -3.89 8.95
C LEU A 17 9.97 -4.19 7.92
N ARG A 18 9.73 -3.86 6.64
CA ARG A 18 10.76 -3.93 5.61
C ARG A 18 11.97 -3.09 6.01
N ASN A 19 13.06 -3.81 6.25
CA ASN A 19 14.36 -3.23 6.55
C ASN A 19 15.29 -3.51 5.38
N ILE A 20 15.89 -2.44 4.87
CA ILE A 20 16.93 -2.56 3.87
C ILE A 20 18.20 -3.08 4.56
N ASN A 21 18.74 -4.17 4.05
CA ASN A 21 20.09 -4.61 4.42
C ASN A 21 21.09 -3.57 3.89
N LYS A 22 21.49 -2.63 4.75
CA LYS A 22 22.38 -1.52 4.38
C LYS A 22 23.74 -1.99 3.90
N GLU A 23 24.24 -3.12 4.40
CA GLU A 23 25.54 -3.66 4.00
C GLU A 23 25.48 -4.24 2.58
N GLU A 24 24.43 -5.00 2.27
CA GLU A 24 24.19 -5.48 0.91
C GLU A 24 23.96 -4.32 -0.06
N LEU A 25 23.19 -3.32 0.36
CA LEU A 25 22.93 -2.13 -0.44
C LEU A 25 24.22 -1.33 -0.71
N ARG A 26 25.12 -1.22 0.28
CA ARG A 26 26.42 -0.56 0.11
C ARG A 26 27.26 -1.27 -0.95
N LYS A 27 27.37 -2.60 -0.89
CA LYS A 27 28.09 -3.40 -1.90
C LYS A 27 27.51 -3.22 -3.30
N LYS A 28 26.17 -3.25 -3.42
CA LYS A 28 25.48 -2.97 -4.69
C LYS A 28 25.78 -1.56 -5.21
N SER A 29 25.87 -0.58 -4.31
CA SER A 29 26.20 0.81 -4.64
C SER A 29 27.63 0.97 -5.15
N GLU A 30 28.60 0.26 -4.55
CA GLU A 30 29.99 0.24 -5.02
C GLU A 30 30.09 -0.31 -6.45
N ILE A 31 29.40 -1.43 -6.73
CA ILE A 31 29.34 -2.02 -8.08
C ILE A 31 28.78 -1.02 -9.10
N LEU A 32 27.65 -0.36 -8.79
CA LEU A 32 27.04 0.65 -9.66
C LEU A 32 27.99 1.81 -9.94
N PHE A 33 28.75 2.25 -8.94
CA PHE A 33 29.71 3.33 -9.11
C PHE A 33 30.89 2.91 -9.99
N ASP A 34 31.43 1.71 -9.79
CA ASP A 34 32.52 1.16 -10.63
C ASP A 34 32.06 0.99 -12.09
N ASP A 35 30.83 0.51 -12.29
CA ASP A 35 30.22 0.41 -13.62
C ASP A 35 30.03 1.78 -14.27
N TYR A 36 29.64 2.80 -13.51
CA TYR A 36 29.64 4.18 -14.00
C TYR A 36 31.05 4.64 -14.39
N GLN A 37 32.09 4.42 -13.58
CA GLN A 37 33.47 4.83 -13.92
C GLN A 37 33.95 4.18 -15.22
N ARG A 38 33.56 2.92 -15.46
CA ARG A 38 33.93 2.17 -16.67
C ARG A 38 33.15 2.60 -17.91
N THR A 39 31.87 2.98 -17.75
CA THR A 39 30.94 3.15 -18.89
C THR A 39 30.51 4.59 -19.16
N GLY A 40 30.61 5.47 -18.17
CA GLY A 40 30.02 6.80 -18.18
C GLY A 40 28.48 6.81 -18.18
N SER A 41 27.81 5.68 -17.91
CA SER A 41 26.35 5.59 -17.92
C SER A 41 25.72 6.44 -16.81
N ILE A 42 24.89 7.40 -17.23
CA ILE A 42 24.12 8.26 -16.32
C ILE A 42 23.10 7.45 -15.52
N GLU A 43 22.60 6.36 -16.09
CA GLU A 43 21.69 5.43 -15.45
C GLU A 43 22.36 4.75 -14.24
N HIS A 44 23.56 4.18 -14.40
CA HIS A 44 24.32 3.62 -13.27
C HIS A 44 24.63 4.68 -12.18
N LEU A 45 24.99 5.91 -12.58
CA LEU A 45 25.23 7.00 -11.64
C LEU A 45 23.95 7.41 -10.90
N SER A 46 22.81 7.42 -11.59
CA SER A 46 21.50 7.73 -11.02
C SER A 46 21.06 6.65 -10.02
N ASP A 47 21.24 5.38 -10.35
CA ASP A 47 20.91 4.24 -9.47
C ASP A 47 21.82 4.21 -8.24
N TYR A 48 23.12 4.51 -8.44
CA TYR A 48 24.05 4.70 -7.34
C TYR A 48 23.57 5.80 -6.39
N ALA A 49 23.20 6.97 -6.92
CA ALA A 49 22.69 8.08 -6.12
C ALA A 49 21.37 7.75 -5.41
N ALA A 50 20.52 6.93 -6.02
CA ALA A 50 19.28 6.46 -5.39
C ALA A 50 19.59 5.57 -4.18
N ASN A 51 20.54 4.64 -4.30
CA ASN A 51 20.97 3.82 -3.17
C ASN A 51 21.59 4.66 -2.05
N LEU A 52 22.32 5.73 -2.38
CA LEU A 52 22.84 6.66 -1.37
C LEU A 52 21.70 7.35 -0.59
N ILE A 53 20.55 7.65 -1.20
CA ILE A 53 19.37 8.14 -0.48
C ILE A 53 18.91 7.09 0.54
N TYR A 54 18.73 5.83 0.13
CA TYR A 54 18.34 4.74 1.04
C TYR A 54 19.36 4.49 2.17
N LEU A 55 20.64 4.75 1.92
CA LEU A 55 21.71 4.66 2.93
C LEU A 55 21.73 5.86 3.90
N GLY A 56 21.04 6.95 3.58
CA GLY A 56 21.03 8.20 4.34
C GLY A 56 22.15 9.17 3.97
N GLU A 57 22.90 8.91 2.89
CA GLU A 57 24.00 9.75 2.39
C GLU A 57 23.49 10.92 1.53
N TYR A 58 22.50 11.66 2.05
CA TYR A 58 21.75 12.67 1.29
C TYR A 58 22.62 13.76 0.65
N ASN A 59 23.67 14.22 1.35
CA ASN A 59 24.56 15.25 0.80
C ASN A 59 25.35 14.76 -0.43
N LYS A 60 25.71 13.48 -0.46
CA LYS A 60 26.44 12.87 -1.58
C LYS A 60 25.50 12.62 -2.75
N ALA A 61 24.34 12.03 -2.48
CA ALA A 61 23.27 11.84 -3.47
C ALA A 61 22.89 13.18 -4.14
N LYS A 62 22.72 14.24 -3.35
CA LYS A 62 22.39 15.58 -3.84
C LYS A 62 23.41 16.10 -4.83
N LYS A 63 24.71 16.03 -4.50
CA LYS A 63 25.79 16.49 -5.40
C LYS A 63 25.75 15.75 -6.73
N ILE A 64 25.55 14.43 -6.68
CA ILE A 64 25.48 13.59 -7.88
C ILE A 64 24.26 13.94 -8.72
N TYR A 65 23.07 14.11 -8.13
CA TYR A 65 21.90 14.48 -8.92
C TYR A 65 22.01 15.87 -9.55
N PHE A 66 22.68 16.83 -8.90
CA PHE A 66 23.00 18.11 -9.55
C PHE A 66 24.02 17.97 -10.67
N GLU A 67 25.00 17.07 -10.54
CA GLU A 67 25.91 16.74 -11.64
C GLU A 67 25.17 16.11 -12.82
N ILE A 68 24.26 15.15 -12.56
CA ILE A 68 23.42 14.53 -13.58
C ILE A 68 22.56 15.59 -14.27
N GLU A 69 21.87 16.45 -13.52
CA GLU A 69 21.02 17.50 -14.09
C GLU A 69 21.82 18.50 -14.94
N ASN A 70 23.07 18.82 -14.55
CA ASN A 70 23.94 19.68 -15.35
C ASN A 70 24.41 19.01 -16.66
N LYS A 71 24.67 17.70 -16.62
CA LYS A 71 25.15 16.94 -17.79
C LYS A 71 24.02 16.55 -18.74
N LYS A 72 22.88 16.14 -18.21
CA LYS A 72 21.70 15.64 -18.92
C LYS A 72 20.45 16.22 -18.24
N PRO A 73 20.10 17.48 -18.54
CA PRO A 73 18.99 18.15 -17.88
C PRO A 73 17.65 17.49 -18.22
N ASN A 74 16.65 17.72 -17.36
CA ASN A 74 15.25 17.33 -17.60
C ASN A 74 15.03 15.82 -17.68
N LEU A 75 15.79 15.04 -16.92
CA LEU A 75 15.44 13.65 -16.65
C LEU A 75 14.36 13.60 -15.56
N TYR A 76 13.23 12.94 -15.83
CA TYR A 76 12.16 12.79 -14.84
C TYR A 76 12.67 12.05 -13.59
N THR A 77 13.55 11.05 -13.75
CA THR A 77 14.15 10.28 -12.65
C THR A 77 15.01 11.16 -11.75
N THR A 78 15.83 12.05 -12.33
CA THR A 78 16.62 13.02 -11.58
C THR A 78 15.73 14.01 -10.84
N ALA A 79 14.68 14.52 -11.49
CA ALA A 79 13.73 15.41 -10.85
C ALA A 79 12.97 14.74 -9.69
N SER A 80 12.47 13.53 -9.88
CA SER A 80 11.75 12.77 -8.84
C SER A 80 12.67 12.46 -7.65
N ASN A 81 13.89 11.98 -7.91
CA ASN A 81 14.86 11.69 -6.85
C ASN A 81 15.34 12.94 -6.09
N LEU A 82 15.51 14.09 -6.76
CA LEU A 82 15.77 15.35 -6.08
C LEU A 82 14.58 15.78 -5.21
N GLY A 83 13.35 15.59 -5.70
CA GLY A 83 12.13 15.83 -4.93
C GLY A 83 12.09 15.01 -3.63
N THR A 84 12.26 13.69 -3.74
CA THR A 84 12.35 12.78 -2.60
C THR A 84 13.48 13.16 -1.65
N LEU A 85 14.67 13.47 -2.17
CA LEU A 85 15.81 13.89 -1.36
C LEU A 85 15.49 15.17 -0.57
N TYR A 86 14.92 16.19 -1.23
CA TYR A 86 14.54 17.44 -0.58
C TYR A 86 13.49 17.23 0.51
N GLU A 87 12.54 16.31 0.29
CA GLU A 87 11.57 15.94 1.32
C GLU A 87 12.27 15.34 2.54
N LEU A 88 13.15 14.37 2.33
CA LEU A 88 13.86 13.64 3.40
C LEU A 88 14.77 14.55 4.23
N VAL A 89 15.30 15.63 3.65
CA VAL A 89 16.10 16.63 4.37
C VAL A 89 15.26 17.80 4.92
N GLY A 90 13.94 17.66 4.98
CA GLY A 90 13.04 18.62 5.63
C GLY A 90 12.79 19.90 4.83
N LYS A 91 12.86 19.85 3.50
CA LYS A 91 12.63 21.00 2.60
C LYS A 91 11.43 20.76 1.67
N PRO A 92 10.20 20.71 2.20
CA PRO A 92 9.03 20.34 1.41
C PRO A 92 8.72 21.33 0.27
N ASP A 93 9.02 22.62 0.44
CA ASP A 93 8.86 23.61 -0.65
C ASP A 93 9.75 23.30 -1.86
N SER A 94 11.02 22.96 -1.59
CA SER A 94 11.97 22.56 -2.65
C SER A 94 11.58 21.21 -3.26
N ALA A 95 11.13 20.26 -2.43
CA ALA A 95 10.65 18.98 -2.90
C ALA A 95 9.48 19.14 -3.88
N LEU A 96 8.52 20.01 -3.55
CA LEU A 96 7.33 20.24 -4.37
C LEU A 96 7.69 20.76 -5.76
N ILE A 97 8.67 21.65 -5.87
CA ILE A 97 9.16 22.15 -7.17
C ILE A 97 9.69 20.99 -8.02
N TRP A 98 10.51 20.11 -7.44
CA TRP A 98 11.13 19.01 -8.16
C TRP A 98 10.16 17.88 -8.52
N ILE A 99 9.23 17.55 -7.64
CA ILE A 99 8.15 16.57 -7.95
C ILE A 99 7.19 17.12 -9.00
N ARG A 100 6.85 18.42 -8.97
CA ARG A 100 6.07 19.01 -10.07
C ARG A 100 6.83 18.94 -11.40
N LYS A 101 8.15 19.13 -11.37
CA LYS A 101 9.00 18.95 -12.55
C LYS A 101 8.99 17.50 -13.03
N SER A 102 9.08 16.48 -12.14
CA SER A 102 9.05 15.07 -12.56
C SER A 102 7.75 14.71 -13.26
N ILE A 103 6.61 15.16 -12.73
CA ILE A 103 5.29 14.92 -13.34
C ILE A 103 5.18 15.59 -14.72
N ILE A 104 5.66 16.83 -14.89
CA ILE A 104 5.65 17.49 -16.21
C ILE A 104 6.48 16.71 -17.23
N LEU A 105 7.61 16.13 -16.80
CA LEU A 105 8.51 15.38 -17.67
C LEU A 105 7.98 13.97 -17.98
N ASN A 106 7.33 13.33 -17.01
CA ASN A 106 6.70 12.02 -17.18
C ASN A 106 5.51 11.85 -16.21
N PRO A 107 4.28 12.12 -16.68
CA PRO A 107 3.06 11.97 -15.87
C PRO A 107 2.79 10.54 -15.39
N GLU A 108 3.30 9.53 -16.12
CA GLU A 108 3.11 8.11 -15.83
C GLU A 108 4.23 7.53 -14.94
N SER A 109 5.17 8.35 -14.49
CA SER A 109 6.19 7.91 -13.55
C SER A 109 5.58 7.44 -12.23
N HIS A 110 6.24 6.47 -11.58
CA HIS A 110 5.74 5.82 -10.36
C HIS A 110 4.28 5.36 -10.46
N GLU A 111 3.94 4.73 -11.60
CA GLU A 111 2.60 4.21 -11.87
C GLU A 111 1.50 5.29 -11.80
N GLY A 112 1.84 6.54 -12.13
CA GLY A 112 0.92 7.68 -12.10
C GLY A 112 0.65 8.24 -10.70
N SER A 113 1.32 7.74 -9.66
CA SER A 113 1.00 8.03 -8.26
C SER A 113 1.64 9.31 -7.68
N GLU A 114 2.50 10.01 -8.43
CA GLU A 114 3.23 11.21 -7.94
C GLU A 114 2.33 12.37 -7.47
N TRP A 115 1.06 12.40 -7.89
CA TRP A 115 0.09 13.39 -7.38
C TRP A 115 -0.14 13.23 -5.87
N ILE A 116 -0.01 12.01 -5.34
CA ILE A 116 -0.09 11.71 -3.90
C ILE A 116 1.10 12.35 -3.19
N HIS A 117 2.30 12.27 -3.78
CA HIS A 117 3.50 12.93 -3.25
C HIS A 117 3.31 14.45 -3.19
N ILE A 118 2.73 15.05 -4.23
CA ILE A 118 2.34 16.47 -4.21
C ILE A 118 1.40 16.77 -3.05
N LYS A 119 0.34 15.97 -2.83
CA LYS A 119 -0.61 16.21 -1.74
C LYS A 119 0.03 16.14 -0.37
N ILE A 120 0.95 15.21 -0.17
CA ILE A 120 1.75 15.11 1.06
C ILE A 120 2.60 16.37 1.26
N LEU A 121 3.27 16.85 0.22
CA LEU A 121 4.11 18.04 0.29
C LEU A 121 3.28 19.30 0.53
N GLU A 122 2.15 19.46 -0.15
CA GLU A 122 1.18 20.55 0.06
C GLU A 122 0.68 20.55 1.51
N TYR A 123 0.36 19.38 2.07
CA TYR A 123 -0.01 19.26 3.48
C TYR A 123 1.13 19.70 4.41
N LYS A 124 2.36 19.21 4.20
CA LYS A 124 3.54 19.57 5.00
C LYS A 124 3.82 21.08 4.96
N ILE A 125 3.62 21.73 3.82
CA ILE A 125 3.82 23.18 3.64
C ILE A 125 2.73 23.98 4.33
N SER A 126 1.47 23.49 4.32
CA SER A 126 0.33 24.21 4.89
C SER A 126 0.45 24.51 6.39
N LYS A 127 1.36 23.82 7.10
CA LYS A 127 1.52 23.87 8.57
C LYS A 127 0.21 23.57 9.33
N ASN A 128 -0.73 22.89 8.68
CA ASN A 128 -1.91 22.39 9.37
C ASN A 128 -1.46 21.29 10.34
N ASN A 129 -1.93 21.38 11.59
CA ASN A 129 -1.62 20.42 12.64
C ASN A 129 -2.80 19.46 12.90
N SER A 130 -3.93 19.63 12.22
CA SER A 130 -5.11 18.76 12.37
C SER A 130 -5.30 17.92 11.12
N ILE A 131 -5.10 16.62 11.28
CA ILE A 131 -5.42 15.61 10.26
C ILE A 131 -6.72 14.93 10.68
N ASN A 132 -7.86 15.56 10.39
CA ASN A 132 -9.18 14.94 10.60
C ASN A 132 -9.80 14.43 9.28
N TYR A 133 -9.23 14.79 8.15
CA TYR A 133 -9.75 14.50 6.81
C TYR A 133 -8.65 13.90 5.93
N SER A 134 -9.04 13.34 4.79
CA SER A 134 -8.10 12.88 3.76
C SER A 134 -7.21 14.04 3.29
N ILE A 135 -5.90 13.89 3.43
CA ILE A 135 -4.93 14.82 2.83
C ILE A 135 -4.90 14.72 1.30
N LEU A 136 -5.42 13.61 0.76
CA LEU A 136 -5.57 13.37 -0.68
C LEU A 136 -6.81 14.08 -1.24
N GLY A 137 -7.67 14.63 -0.38
CA GLY A 137 -8.93 15.25 -0.79
C GLY A 137 -10.02 14.24 -1.15
N LEU A 138 -9.88 12.99 -0.69
CA LEU A 138 -10.88 11.95 -0.88
C LEU A 138 -11.99 12.07 0.16
N ASP A 139 -13.23 11.86 -0.29
CA ASP A 139 -14.42 11.91 0.56
C ASP A 139 -15.22 10.61 0.44
N PHE A 140 -15.14 9.80 1.49
CA PHE A 140 -15.88 8.54 1.64
C PHE A 140 -17.03 8.67 2.64
N GLY A 141 -17.49 9.89 2.94
CA GLY A 141 -18.54 10.15 3.92
C GLY A 141 -18.10 9.91 5.38
N GLN A 142 -19.05 10.10 6.29
CA GLN A 142 -18.87 9.96 7.75
C GLN A 142 -19.67 8.79 8.34
N SER A 143 -20.29 7.96 7.50
CA SER A 143 -21.03 6.77 7.90
C SER A 143 -20.09 5.63 8.32
N GLU A 144 -20.66 4.67 9.05
CA GLU A 144 -19.99 3.44 9.51
C GLU A 144 -19.52 2.53 8.37
N LEU A 145 -20.00 2.75 7.15
CA LEU A 145 -19.51 2.14 5.91
C LEU A 145 -19.03 3.27 4.98
N PRO A 146 -17.84 3.17 4.37
CA PRO A 146 -17.38 4.17 3.43
C PRO A 146 -18.20 4.16 2.13
N GLU A 147 -18.45 5.34 1.56
CA GLU A 147 -19.29 5.49 0.36
C GLU A 147 -18.59 6.33 -0.72
N ASN A 148 -18.48 5.79 -1.94
CA ASN A 148 -17.93 6.51 -3.10
C ASN A 148 -18.96 7.44 -3.79
N LEU A 149 -19.50 8.42 -3.06
CA LEU A 149 -20.51 9.35 -3.59
C LEU A 149 -19.97 10.25 -4.72
N LYS A 150 -18.66 10.52 -4.70
CA LYS A 150 -17.98 11.34 -5.71
C LYS A 150 -17.61 10.55 -6.98
N LYS A 151 -17.90 9.24 -7.03
CA LYS A 151 -17.64 8.37 -8.18
C LYS A 151 -16.16 8.38 -8.62
N TYR A 152 -15.26 8.32 -7.64
CA TYR A 152 -13.85 8.10 -7.90
C TYR A 152 -13.64 6.76 -8.62
N ASP A 153 -12.59 6.70 -9.44
CA ASP A 153 -12.08 5.44 -9.97
C ASP A 153 -11.31 4.71 -8.85
N LEU A 154 -12.01 3.80 -8.16
CA LEU A 154 -11.47 3.16 -6.97
C LEU A 154 -10.34 2.17 -7.27
N GLU A 155 -10.38 1.47 -8.41
CA GLU A 155 -9.32 0.54 -8.80
C GLU A 155 -8.03 1.30 -9.11
N LYS A 156 -8.14 2.43 -9.82
CA LYS A 156 -7.00 3.31 -10.07
C LYS A 156 -6.43 3.90 -8.78
N LEU A 157 -7.29 4.43 -7.91
CA LEU A 157 -6.85 4.98 -6.62
C LEU A 157 -6.20 3.92 -5.73
N GLU A 158 -6.77 2.71 -5.68
CA GLU A 158 -6.19 1.59 -4.95
C GLU A 158 -4.76 1.32 -5.43
N HIS A 159 -4.55 1.23 -6.75
CA HIS A 159 -3.25 0.99 -7.35
C HIS A 159 -2.24 2.08 -7.02
N GLU A 160 -2.58 3.35 -7.28
CA GLU A 160 -1.70 4.50 -7.07
C GLU A 160 -1.34 4.69 -5.58
N ILE A 161 -2.33 4.59 -4.67
CA ILE A 161 -2.10 4.73 -3.23
C ILE A 161 -1.25 3.57 -2.71
N THR A 162 -1.49 2.36 -3.18
CA THR A 162 -0.71 1.17 -2.81
C THR A 162 0.75 1.33 -3.24
N HIS A 163 1.00 1.80 -4.47
CA HIS A 163 2.33 2.08 -4.98
C HIS A 163 3.05 3.13 -4.14
N GLN A 164 2.39 4.27 -3.88
CA GLN A 164 3.02 5.35 -3.12
C GLN A 164 3.32 4.96 -1.67
N LEU A 165 2.42 4.22 -1.01
CA LEU A 165 2.67 3.69 0.33
C LEU A 165 3.84 2.68 0.33
N PHE A 166 3.94 1.85 -0.70
CA PHE A 166 5.03 0.89 -0.84
C PHE A 166 6.39 1.61 -0.86
N GLU A 167 6.57 2.61 -1.73
CA GLU A 167 7.81 3.37 -1.83
C GLU A 167 8.10 4.14 -0.53
N ARG A 168 7.09 4.80 0.02
CA ARG A 168 7.26 5.73 1.14
C ARG A 168 7.61 5.04 2.46
N THR A 169 7.03 3.88 2.74
CA THR A 169 7.28 3.13 3.99
C THR A 169 8.68 2.51 4.07
N MET A 170 9.45 2.58 2.99
CA MET A 170 10.88 2.28 3.00
C MET A 170 11.69 3.36 3.73
N PHE A 171 11.24 4.62 3.68
CA PHE A 171 11.92 5.77 4.29
C PHE A 171 11.26 6.25 5.58
N VAL A 172 9.93 6.20 5.65
CA VAL A 172 9.14 6.74 6.75
C VAL A 172 8.65 5.60 7.62
N LYS A 173 9.11 5.56 8.87
CA LYS A 173 8.70 4.55 9.87
C LYS A 173 7.67 5.14 10.84
N PRO A 174 6.82 4.31 11.46
CA PRO A 174 5.92 4.78 12.51
C PRO A 174 6.68 5.51 13.63
N LYS A 175 6.16 6.61 14.19
CA LYS A 175 4.87 7.26 13.88
C LYS A 175 5.02 8.38 12.84
N ASP A 176 4.11 8.41 11.87
CA ASP A 176 3.93 9.48 10.87
C ASP A 176 2.43 9.54 10.51
N GLU A 177 1.74 10.56 11.03
CA GLU A 177 0.27 10.65 10.89
C GLU A 177 -0.19 10.88 9.44
N ILE A 178 0.66 11.43 8.57
CA ILE A 178 0.37 11.61 7.14
C ILE A 178 0.29 10.23 6.48
N VAL A 179 1.27 9.36 6.72
CA VAL A 179 1.22 7.97 6.24
C VAL A 179 0.02 7.25 6.82
N GLY A 180 -0.27 7.46 8.11
CA GLY A 180 -1.45 6.87 8.74
C GLY A 180 -2.78 7.32 8.09
N ASN A 181 -2.90 8.60 7.70
CA ASN A 181 -4.06 9.13 7.00
C ASN A 181 -4.25 8.49 5.61
N ILE A 182 -3.17 8.27 4.87
CA ILE A 182 -3.22 7.62 3.56
C ILE A 182 -3.63 6.13 3.71
N TYR A 183 -3.14 5.44 4.75
CA TYR A 183 -3.62 4.09 5.07
C TYR A 183 -5.12 4.07 5.39
N PHE A 184 -5.64 5.10 6.08
CA PHE A 184 -7.08 5.22 6.32
C PHE A 184 -7.86 5.37 5.02
N ASP A 185 -7.39 6.19 4.07
CA ASP A 185 -8.01 6.30 2.75
C ASP A 185 -7.97 4.98 1.97
N LEU A 186 -6.85 4.26 1.98
CA LEU A 186 -6.75 2.94 1.36
C LEU A 186 -7.72 1.94 2.00
N GLY A 187 -7.89 1.97 3.32
CA GLY A 187 -8.89 1.12 4.01
C GLY A 187 -10.32 1.41 3.55
N ASN A 188 -10.67 2.68 3.32
CA ASN A 188 -11.97 3.06 2.80
C ASN A 188 -12.20 2.54 1.36
N ILE A 189 -11.14 2.51 0.55
CA ILE A 189 -11.18 1.99 -0.82
C ILE A 189 -11.32 0.47 -0.81
N LEU A 190 -10.47 -0.25 -0.07
CA LEU A 190 -10.47 -1.71 -0.03
C LEU A 190 -11.78 -2.30 0.51
N ALA A 191 -12.44 -1.58 1.43
CA ALA A 191 -13.77 -1.98 1.92
C ALA A 191 -14.84 -2.01 0.81
N GLN A 192 -14.62 -1.30 -0.30
CA GLN A 192 -15.52 -1.21 -1.44
C GLN A 192 -15.03 -1.99 -2.68
N THR A 193 -13.72 -2.22 -2.81
CA THR A 193 -13.12 -2.89 -3.99
C THR A 193 -12.71 -4.34 -3.74
N TYR A 194 -12.44 -4.73 -2.50
CA TYR A 194 -11.81 -6.02 -2.20
C TYR A 194 -12.50 -6.79 -1.06
N ASP A 195 -12.08 -6.58 0.19
CA ASP A 195 -12.67 -7.23 1.38
C ASP A 195 -12.47 -6.40 2.66
N LEU A 196 -13.30 -6.69 3.66
CA LEU A 196 -13.30 -5.96 4.93
C LEU A 196 -12.07 -6.28 5.79
N GLU A 197 -11.51 -7.48 5.66
CA GLU A 197 -10.30 -7.90 6.37
C GLU A 197 -9.08 -7.08 5.96
N SER A 198 -8.93 -6.82 4.66
CA SER A 198 -7.85 -6.00 4.11
C SER A 198 -8.04 -4.53 4.48
N ALA A 199 -9.29 -4.04 4.49
CA ALA A 199 -9.61 -2.71 4.98
C ALA A 199 -9.24 -2.55 6.47
N LEU A 200 -9.55 -3.56 7.30
CA LEU A 200 -9.17 -3.59 8.72
C LEU A 200 -7.66 -3.55 8.93
N LYS A 201 -6.88 -4.24 8.08
CA LYS A 201 -5.41 -4.17 8.13
C LYS A 201 -4.89 -2.76 7.81
N CYS A 202 -5.48 -2.08 6.83
CA CYS A 202 -5.16 -0.68 6.55
C CYS A 202 -5.55 0.24 7.72
N TYR A 203 -6.68 0.01 8.38
CA TYR A 203 -7.02 0.78 9.59
C TYR A 203 -6.08 0.50 10.77
N ALA A 204 -5.62 -0.74 10.94
CA ALA A 204 -4.59 -1.06 11.92
C ALA A 204 -3.27 -0.34 11.59
N ALA A 205 -2.84 -0.37 10.32
CA ALA A 205 -1.68 0.38 9.84
C ALA A 205 -1.80 1.87 10.13
N ALA A 206 -2.97 2.47 9.84
CA ALA A 206 -3.24 3.86 10.12
C ALA A 206 -3.03 4.22 11.60
N LYS A 207 -3.55 3.38 12.52
CA LYS A 207 -3.37 3.53 13.97
C LYS A 207 -1.90 3.34 14.39
N ILE A 208 -1.18 2.37 13.82
CA ILE A 208 0.26 2.14 14.07
C ILE A 208 1.07 3.38 13.71
N TYR A 209 0.78 3.99 12.56
CA TYR A 209 1.40 5.22 12.10
C TYR A 209 0.97 6.46 12.90
N GLY A 210 0.00 6.34 13.80
CA GLY A 210 -0.40 7.40 14.71
C GLY A 210 -1.64 8.17 14.26
N PHE A 211 -2.25 7.83 13.13
CA PHE A 211 -3.49 8.47 12.71
C PHE A 211 -4.66 8.04 13.61
N GLN A 212 -5.27 9.01 14.28
CA GLN A 212 -6.39 8.81 15.19
C GLN A 212 -7.60 9.59 14.72
N SER A 213 -8.74 8.91 14.62
CA SER A 213 -10.03 9.51 14.28
C SER A 213 -11.14 8.70 14.95
N ASN A 214 -12.22 9.34 15.38
CA ASN A 214 -13.37 8.60 15.87
C ASN A 214 -13.96 7.69 14.77
N LEU A 215 -13.93 8.17 13.52
CA LEU A 215 -14.49 7.46 12.38
C LEU A 215 -13.77 6.14 12.09
N ILE A 216 -12.45 6.08 12.27
CA ILE A 216 -11.70 4.83 12.07
C ILE A 216 -12.16 3.75 13.06
N ASN A 217 -12.51 4.11 14.29
CA ASN A 217 -12.96 3.17 15.30
C ASN A 217 -14.38 2.68 15.00
N ILE A 218 -15.28 3.59 14.62
CA ILE A 218 -16.65 3.25 14.21
C ILE A 218 -16.63 2.26 13.03
N ARG A 219 -15.81 2.53 12.00
CA ARG A 219 -15.71 1.66 10.84
C ARG A 219 -15.04 0.32 11.17
N THR A 220 -13.99 0.32 12.01
CA THR A 220 -13.37 -0.91 12.52
C THR A 220 -14.42 -1.82 13.18
N GLU A 221 -15.18 -1.30 14.15
CA GLU A 221 -16.20 -2.07 14.87
C GLU A 221 -17.29 -2.59 13.92
N LYS A 222 -17.72 -1.76 12.97
CA LYS A 222 -18.71 -2.17 11.97
C LYS A 222 -18.20 -3.33 11.10
N PHE A 223 -16.96 -3.26 10.63
CA PHE A 223 -16.38 -4.28 9.77
C PHE A 223 -16.19 -5.60 10.51
N GLU A 224 -15.66 -5.55 11.74
CA GLU A 224 -15.51 -6.73 12.61
C GLU A 224 -16.84 -7.43 12.85
N ASN A 225 -17.91 -6.66 13.14
CA ASN A 225 -19.25 -7.20 13.32
C ASN A 225 -19.80 -7.89 12.06
N ILE A 226 -19.57 -7.30 10.87
CA ILE A 226 -20.00 -7.91 9.60
C ILE A 226 -19.24 -9.22 9.35
N ILE A 227 -17.92 -9.22 9.52
CA ILE A 227 -17.06 -10.40 9.35
C ILE A 227 -17.51 -11.52 10.29
N LEU A 228 -17.69 -11.22 11.58
CA LEU A 228 -18.14 -12.20 12.57
C LEU A 228 -19.50 -12.79 12.20
N LYS A 229 -20.47 -11.95 11.78
CA LYS A 229 -21.79 -12.42 11.37
C LYS A 229 -21.73 -13.35 10.16
N ASN A 230 -20.88 -13.03 9.18
CA ASN A 230 -20.67 -13.87 8.01
C ASN A 230 -20.04 -15.21 8.39
N GLN A 231 -19.00 -15.21 9.23
CA GLN A 231 -18.36 -16.44 9.72
C GLN A 231 -19.33 -17.35 10.48
N VAL A 232 -20.18 -16.79 11.35
CA VAL A 232 -21.22 -17.55 12.08
C VAL A 232 -22.22 -18.15 11.10
N LYS A 233 -22.65 -17.38 10.09
CA LYS A 233 -23.57 -17.87 9.05
C LYS A 233 -22.95 -19.03 8.28
N ASP A 234 -21.71 -18.91 7.84
CA ASP A 234 -21.00 -19.94 7.09
C ASP A 234 -20.80 -21.21 7.92
N PHE A 235 -20.51 -21.07 9.22
CA PHE A 235 -20.42 -22.17 10.16
C PHE A 235 -21.76 -22.92 10.32
N ILE A 236 -22.88 -22.20 10.45
CA ILE A 236 -24.23 -22.82 10.52
C ILE A 236 -24.54 -23.57 9.23
N ILE A 237 -24.25 -22.98 8.07
CA ILE A 237 -24.45 -23.62 6.76
C ILE A 237 -23.63 -24.91 6.67
N ALA A 238 -22.36 -24.88 7.09
CA ALA A 238 -21.49 -26.06 7.10
C ALA A 238 -22.07 -27.18 7.97
N ILE A 239 -22.58 -26.87 9.17
CA ILE A 239 -23.26 -27.86 10.04
C ILE A 239 -24.47 -28.47 9.34
N LEU A 240 -25.32 -27.66 8.71
CA LEU A 240 -26.50 -28.15 8.00
C LEU A 240 -26.13 -29.05 6.82
N CYS A 241 -25.07 -28.71 6.07
CA CYS A 241 -24.56 -29.53 4.98
C CYS A 241 -24.01 -30.89 5.47
N VAL A 242 -23.24 -30.90 6.56
CA VAL A 242 -22.72 -32.13 7.16
C VAL A 242 -23.86 -33.00 7.70
N GLY A 243 -24.81 -32.40 8.41
CA GLY A 243 -26.00 -33.09 8.89
C GLY A 243 -26.82 -33.72 7.75
N GLY A 244 -27.05 -32.96 6.67
CA GLY A 244 -27.72 -33.46 5.46
C GLY A 244 -26.96 -34.60 4.76
N PHE A 245 -25.63 -34.55 4.73
CA PHE A 245 -24.82 -35.63 4.18
C PHE A 245 -24.92 -36.91 5.02
N ILE A 246 -24.89 -36.78 6.35
CA ILE A 246 -25.05 -37.91 7.28
C ILE A 246 -26.43 -38.55 7.12
N THR A 247 -27.50 -37.77 6.99
CA THR A 247 -28.85 -38.33 6.82
C THR A 247 -28.99 -39.10 5.51
N VAL A 248 -28.41 -38.62 4.41
CA VAL A 248 -28.37 -39.35 3.13
C VAL A 248 -27.62 -40.67 3.27
N LEU A 249 -26.46 -40.70 3.94
CA LEU A 249 -25.71 -41.93 4.18
C LEU A 249 -26.51 -42.95 4.99
N VAL A 250 -27.24 -42.51 6.02
CA VAL A 250 -28.10 -43.38 6.83
C VAL A 250 -29.23 -43.98 5.99
N ILE A 251 -29.84 -43.19 5.10
CA ILE A 251 -30.89 -43.67 4.19
C ILE A 251 -30.34 -44.72 3.22
N ILE A 252 -29.17 -44.46 2.61
CA ILE A 252 -28.51 -45.42 1.70
C ILE A 252 -28.17 -46.71 2.45
N PHE A 253 -27.58 -46.62 3.64
CA PHE A 253 -27.26 -47.78 4.47
C PHE A 253 -28.52 -48.60 4.79
N TYR A 254 -29.61 -47.93 5.19
CA TYR A 254 -30.88 -48.59 5.49
C TYR A 254 -31.47 -49.30 4.26
N ILE A 255 -31.45 -48.66 3.08
CA ILE A 255 -31.93 -49.26 1.82
C ILE A 255 -31.08 -50.48 1.45
N THR A 256 -29.75 -50.36 1.49
CA THR A 256 -28.82 -51.46 1.19
C THR A 256 -28.97 -52.61 2.17
N TYR A 257 -29.08 -52.33 3.47
CA TYR A 257 -29.35 -53.34 4.50
C TYR A 257 -30.65 -54.09 4.21
N LYS A 258 -31.73 -53.37 3.90
CA LYS A 258 -33.04 -53.96 3.59
C LYS A 258 -32.98 -54.81 2.30
N TYR A 259 -32.23 -54.39 1.30
CA TYR A 259 -32.01 -55.13 0.06
C TYR A 259 -31.23 -56.44 0.30
N ILE A 260 -30.10 -56.37 1.01
CA ILE A 260 -29.29 -57.55 1.37
C ILE A 260 -30.13 -58.53 2.20
N LYS A 261 -30.81 -58.05 3.24
CA LYS A 261 -31.65 -58.89 4.11
C LYS A 261 -32.74 -59.63 3.31
N ARG A 262 -33.33 -59.01 2.28
CA ARG A 262 -34.30 -59.67 1.39
C ARG A 262 -33.66 -60.73 0.48
N LYS A 263 -32.45 -60.50 0.00
CA LYS A 263 -31.75 -61.39 -0.95
C LYS A 263 -31.21 -62.67 -0.30
N TYR A 264 -30.86 -62.64 0.99
CA TYR A 264 -30.18 -63.74 1.69
C TYR A 264 -31.02 -64.44 2.79
N MET A 265 -32.30 -64.12 2.93
CA MET A 265 -33.23 -64.83 3.86
C MET A 265 -34.27 -65.70 3.12
N TRP A 266 -33.88 -66.32 2.01
CA TRP A 266 -34.63 -67.41 1.37
C TRP A 266 -33.70 -68.61 1.20
#